data_AF-A0AAF0YMQ2-F1
#
_entry.id   AF-A0AAF0YMQ2-F1
#
_cell.length_a   1.000
_cell.length_b   1.000
_cell.length_c   1.000
_cell.angle_alpha   90.00
_cell.angle_beta   90.00
_cell.angle_gamma   90.00
#
_symmetry.space_group_name_H-M   'P 1'
#
loop_
_entity.id
_entity.type
_entity.pdbx_description
1 polymer ?
#
loop_
_entity_poly.entity_id
_entity_poly.type
_entity_poly.pdbx_seq_one_letter_code
_entity_poly.pdbx_strand_id
1 'polypeptide(L)'
;MPPPPIVIVPLYIYPLPGSWDPLVLAAKAHPSVQFIAIVNPSSGPGPDPLPDTSCQAAITSLLAVTNISVVGYVHCSYCARDSAAVKADIDRYAGWETASKGLLRVQGIFIDEAPWNPDLRGHLAAYAHCIRSARLRRAVTATAPPTLEAAAPPRKGPLVIYNPGTVVARGYVEDADLVVVFEQSAVQVAEWFLHHGVAEIPASLRHKCVAIVHSVSGGAGGAVGILEQVRHLRLGGVYVTHQLGGGYNEWPEAWDELAGAVV
;
A
#
# COMPACT_ATOMS: atom_id res chain seq x y z
N MET A 1 -17.25 -7.23 -14.76
CA MET A 1 -17.03 -7.04 -13.31
C MET A 1 -15.95 -5.97 -13.12
N PRO A 2 -15.98 -5.15 -12.06
CA PRO A 2 -14.86 -4.26 -11.77
C PRO A 2 -13.57 -5.08 -11.57
N PRO A 3 -12.38 -4.52 -11.86
CA PRO A 3 -11.12 -5.19 -11.56
C PRO A 3 -11.04 -5.46 -10.05
N PRO A 4 -10.33 -6.52 -9.66
CA PRO A 4 -10.19 -6.82 -8.25
C PRO A 4 -9.40 -5.74 -7.51
N PRO A 5 -9.63 -5.59 -6.19
CA PRO A 5 -8.86 -4.67 -5.38
C PRO A 5 -7.40 -5.13 -5.30
N ILE A 6 -6.49 -4.17 -5.22
CA ILE A 6 -5.06 -4.40 -5.02
C ILE A 6 -4.84 -4.98 -3.62
N VAL A 7 -4.04 -6.04 -3.50
CA VAL A 7 -3.59 -6.52 -2.19
C VAL A 7 -2.40 -5.68 -1.76
N ILE A 8 -2.61 -4.79 -0.80
CA ILE A 8 -1.53 -3.99 -0.20
C ILE A 8 -1.00 -4.76 1.00
N VAL A 9 0.31 -4.92 1.13
CA VAL A 9 0.93 -5.75 2.17
C VAL A 9 1.86 -4.86 2.99
N PRO A 10 1.50 -4.52 4.23
CA PRO A 10 2.43 -3.99 5.22
C PRO A 10 3.49 -5.06 5.54
N LEU A 11 4.54 -5.14 4.71
CA LEU A 11 5.49 -6.25 4.71
C LEU A 11 6.61 -5.96 5.72
N TYR A 12 6.24 -5.93 7.00
CA TYR A 12 7.12 -5.54 8.11
C TYR A 12 7.75 -6.76 8.81
N ILE A 13 7.58 -7.95 8.23
CA ILE A 13 8.27 -9.18 8.60
C ILE A 13 9.74 -9.04 8.20
N TYR A 14 10.67 -9.24 9.14
CA TYR A 14 12.10 -9.22 8.81
C TYR A 14 12.44 -10.32 7.78
N PRO A 15 13.14 -10.00 6.68
CA PRO A 15 13.29 -10.90 5.54
C PRO A 15 14.43 -11.91 5.73
N LEU A 16 14.28 -12.82 6.70
CA LEU A 16 15.08 -14.04 6.70
C LEU A 16 14.83 -14.85 5.41
N PRO A 17 15.76 -15.72 4.98
CA PRO A 17 15.56 -16.55 3.81
C PRO A 17 14.22 -17.29 3.85
N GLY A 18 13.39 -17.09 2.81
CA GLY A 18 12.06 -17.69 2.69
C GLY A 18 10.91 -16.93 3.37
N SER A 19 11.17 -15.96 4.25
CA SER A 19 10.11 -15.25 4.98
C SER A 19 9.12 -14.50 4.08
N TRP A 20 9.55 -14.07 2.89
CA TRP A 20 8.72 -13.33 1.92
C TRP A 20 8.23 -14.19 0.73
N ASP A 21 8.56 -15.48 0.72
CA ASP A 21 8.13 -16.40 -0.33
C ASP A 21 6.60 -16.49 -0.49
N PRO A 22 5.77 -16.42 0.58
CA PRO A 22 4.32 -16.45 0.43
C PRO A 22 3.77 -15.40 -0.53
N LEU A 23 4.33 -14.18 -0.55
CA LEU A 23 3.94 -13.14 -1.49
C LEU A 23 4.39 -13.45 -2.92
N VAL A 24 5.63 -13.93 -3.10
CA VAL A 24 6.15 -14.30 -4.42
C VAL A 24 5.33 -15.44 -5.03
N LEU A 25 4.98 -16.45 -4.23
CA LEU A 25 4.18 -17.60 -4.65
C LEU A 25 2.75 -17.18 -5.00
N ALA A 26 2.09 -16.40 -4.14
CA ALA A 26 0.76 -15.85 -4.39
C ALA A 26 0.70 -15.01 -5.67
N ALA A 27 1.65 -14.10 -5.86
CA ALA A 27 1.69 -13.25 -7.04
C ALA A 27 1.88 -14.05 -8.34
N LYS A 28 2.69 -15.12 -8.33
CA LYS A 28 2.84 -16.03 -9.47
C LYS A 28 1.59 -16.87 -9.74
N ALA A 29 0.89 -17.31 -8.68
CA ALA A 29 -0.35 -18.07 -8.80
C ALA A 29 -1.51 -17.23 -9.31
N HIS A 30 -1.52 -15.92 -9.03
CA HIS A 30 -2.60 -15.00 -9.36
C HIS A 30 -2.10 -13.80 -10.21
N PRO A 31 -1.70 -14.02 -11.48
CA PRO A 31 -1.11 -12.97 -12.31
C PRO A 31 -2.06 -11.80 -12.64
N SER A 32 -3.37 -11.98 -12.49
CA SER A 32 -4.39 -10.92 -12.66
C SER A 32 -4.53 -10.01 -11.46
N VAL A 33 -4.02 -10.42 -10.30
CA VAL A 33 -4.05 -9.66 -9.05
C VAL A 33 -2.80 -8.80 -8.97
N GLN A 34 -2.96 -7.55 -8.54
CA GLN A 34 -1.83 -6.64 -8.30
C GLN A 34 -1.53 -6.63 -6.80
N PHE A 35 -0.23 -6.68 -6.48
CA PHE A 35 0.26 -6.61 -5.11
C PHE A 35 1.12 -5.37 -4.91
N ILE A 36 0.97 -4.70 -3.78
CA ILE A 36 1.86 -3.63 -3.34
C ILE A 36 2.54 -4.08 -2.05
N ALA A 37 3.85 -4.30 -2.08
CA ALA A 37 4.65 -4.61 -0.90
C ALA A 37 5.20 -3.30 -0.31
N ILE A 38 4.74 -2.94 0.90
CA ILE A 38 5.28 -1.81 1.66
C ILE A 38 6.48 -2.32 2.45
N VAL A 39 7.69 -1.93 2.03
CA VAL A 39 8.92 -2.31 2.73
C VAL A 39 9.31 -1.26 3.75
N ASN A 40 9.69 -1.73 4.94
CA ASN A 40 10.04 -0.87 6.07
C ASN A 40 11.30 -1.37 6.79
N PRO A 41 12.51 -1.15 6.23
CA PRO A 41 13.75 -1.63 6.84
C PRO A 41 13.97 -1.15 8.28
N SER A 42 13.65 0.12 8.60
CA SER A 42 13.92 0.72 9.91
C SER A 42 13.05 1.95 10.18
N SER A 43 11.72 1.77 10.22
CA SER A 43 10.74 2.89 10.27
C SER A 43 11.02 3.95 9.20
N GLY A 44 11.38 3.49 8.01
CA GLY A 44 12.09 4.26 6.99
C GLY A 44 13.15 3.43 6.28
N PRO A 45 13.94 4.04 5.38
CA PRO A 45 14.97 3.35 4.60
C PRO A 45 16.21 2.97 5.43
N GLY A 46 16.31 3.43 6.69
CA GLY A 46 17.50 3.31 7.52
C GLY A 46 18.53 4.43 7.29
N PRO A 47 19.59 4.49 8.13
CA PRO A 47 20.60 5.54 8.06
C PRO A 47 21.58 5.36 6.89
N ASP A 48 21.80 4.12 6.46
CA ASP A 48 22.76 3.77 5.42
C ASP A 48 22.18 3.93 3.99
N PRO A 49 23.02 4.06 2.95
CA PRO A 49 22.55 4.20 1.57
C PRO A 49 21.72 3.02 1.05
N LEU A 50 21.89 1.83 1.64
CA LEU A 50 21.18 0.59 1.29
C LEU A 50 20.79 -0.12 2.58
N PRO A 51 19.70 -0.92 2.57
CA PRO A 51 19.34 -1.75 3.71
C PRO A 51 20.31 -2.94 3.82
N ASP A 52 20.20 -3.73 4.89
CA ASP A 52 21.02 -4.93 5.08
C ASP A 52 20.86 -5.96 3.95
N THR A 53 21.81 -6.88 3.83
CA THR A 53 21.85 -7.86 2.73
C THR A 53 20.62 -8.76 2.67
N SER A 54 20.00 -9.07 3.81
CA SER A 54 18.74 -9.84 3.89
C SER A 54 17.61 -9.09 3.18
N CYS A 55 17.45 -7.80 3.48
CA CYS A 55 16.50 -6.92 2.80
C CYS A 55 16.81 -6.79 1.32
N GLN A 56 18.08 -6.63 0.93
CA GLN A 56 18.45 -6.52 -0.48
C GLN A 56 18.06 -7.78 -1.28
N ALA A 57 18.34 -8.97 -0.75
CA ALA A 57 18.02 -10.23 -1.41
C ALA A 57 16.50 -10.43 -1.57
N ALA A 58 15.73 -10.14 -0.53
CA ALA A 58 14.29 -10.30 -0.55
C ALA A 58 13.60 -9.28 -1.48
N ILE A 59 14.00 -8.00 -1.42
CA ILE A 59 13.48 -6.96 -2.33
C ILE A 59 13.79 -7.30 -3.79
N THR A 60 15.00 -7.80 -4.08
CA THR A 60 15.36 -8.25 -5.44
C THR A 60 14.42 -9.35 -5.93
N SER A 61 14.06 -10.29 -5.06
CA SER A 61 13.13 -11.38 -5.39
C SER A 61 11.72 -10.87 -5.68
N LEU A 62 11.24 -9.88 -4.92
CA LEU A 62 9.96 -9.22 -5.21
C LEU A 62 9.98 -8.48 -6.56
N LEU A 63 11.05 -7.74 -6.84
CA LEU A 63 11.21 -6.98 -8.08
C LEU A 63 11.32 -7.85 -9.35
N ALA A 64 11.55 -9.15 -9.20
CA ALA A 64 11.54 -10.12 -10.29
C ALA A 64 10.13 -10.57 -10.70
N VAL A 65 9.09 -10.22 -9.93
CA VAL A 65 7.70 -10.61 -10.18
C VAL A 65 6.92 -9.41 -10.72
N THR A 66 6.29 -9.56 -11.88
CA THR A 66 5.75 -8.43 -12.65
C THR A 66 4.51 -7.79 -12.06
N ASN A 67 3.70 -8.52 -11.30
CA ASN A 67 2.50 -8.01 -10.63
C ASN A 67 2.74 -7.62 -9.16
N ILE A 68 3.99 -7.48 -8.74
CA ILE A 68 4.37 -6.89 -7.45
C ILE A 68 4.96 -5.50 -7.70
N SER A 69 4.45 -4.50 -6.99
CA SER A 69 5.06 -3.19 -6.87
C SER A 69 5.64 -3.01 -5.47
N VAL A 70 6.93 -2.68 -5.38
CA VAL A 70 7.59 -2.42 -4.08
C VAL A 70 7.51 -0.93 -3.77
N VAL A 71 7.01 -0.54 -2.60
CA VAL A 71 6.95 0.87 -2.14
C VAL A 71 7.66 1.05 -0.81
N GLY A 72 8.36 2.17 -0.63
CA GLY A 72 9.09 2.46 0.60
C GLY A 72 8.19 3.10 1.66
N TYR A 73 8.27 2.64 2.90
CA TYR A 73 7.60 3.25 4.05
C TYR A 73 8.34 4.52 4.49
N VAL A 74 7.61 5.61 4.69
CA VAL A 74 8.10 6.86 5.31
C VAL A 74 7.01 7.41 6.22
N HIS A 75 7.29 7.62 7.51
CA HIS A 75 6.32 8.24 8.42
C HIS A 75 6.50 9.77 8.48
N CYS A 76 5.40 10.49 8.66
CA CYS A 76 5.41 11.95 8.83
C CYS A 76 4.85 12.43 10.19
N SER A 77 4.41 11.50 11.05
CA SER A 77 3.90 11.77 12.40
C SER A 77 2.89 12.92 12.45
N TYR A 78 1.86 12.83 11.60
CA TYR A 78 0.79 13.83 11.48
C TYR A 78 1.35 15.24 11.17
N CYS A 79 2.39 15.30 10.34
CA CYS A 79 3.19 16.49 10.00
C CYS A 79 3.97 17.12 11.16
N ALA A 80 4.13 16.44 12.29
CA ALA A 80 5.01 16.87 13.38
C ALA A 80 6.49 16.54 13.12
N ARG A 81 6.78 15.56 12.25
CA ARG A 81 8.15 15.23 11.84
C ARG A 81 8.70 16.34 10.94
N ASP A 82 9.98 16.68 11.12
CA ASP A 82 10.64 17.68 10.28
C ASP A 82 10.50 17.35 8.78
N SER A 83 10.05 18.33 8.00
CA SER A 83 9.72 18.13 6.59
C SER A 83 10.95 17.81 5.75
N ALA A 84 12.13 18.33 6.11
CA ALA A 84 13.36 17.99 5.42
C ALA A 84 13.79 16.55 5.74
N ALA A 85 13.59 16.07 6.97
CA ALA A 85 13.83 14.68 7.32
C ALA A 85 12.91 13.70 6.54
N VAL A 86 11.62 14.02 6.40
CA VAL A 86 10.68 13.23 5.58
C VAL A 86 11.15 13.16 4.12
N LYS A 87 11.55 14.30 3.54
CA LYS A 87 12.08 14.35 2.17
C LYS A 87 13.40 13.61 2.01
N ALA A 88 14.26 13.66 3.02
CA ALA A 88 15.53 12.92 3.02
C ALA A 88 15.33 11.40 2.98
N ASP A 89 14.28 10.88 3.62
CA ASP A 89 13.94 9.46 3.51
C ASP A 89 13.41 9.10 2.11
N ILE A 90 12.57 9.95 1.52
CA ILE A 90 12.09 9.81 0.13
C ILE A 90 13.29 9.77 -0.83
N ASP A 91 14.22 10.71 -0.69
CA ASP A 91 15.42 10.80 -1.51
C ASP A 91 16.34 9.57 -1.32
N ARG A 92 16.42 9.02 -0.11
CA ARG A 92 17.21 7.82 0.16
C ARG A 92 16.66 6.59 -0.54
N TYR A 93 15.35 6.36 -0.49
CA TYR A 93 14.72 5.32 -1.29
C TYR A 93 14.94 5.55 -2.80
N ALA A 94 14.88 6.79 -3.28
CA ALA A 94 15.18 7.12 -4.67
C ALA A 94 16.66 6.87 -5.04
N GLY A 95 17.57 6.98 -4.07
CA GLY A 95 19.00 6.70 -4.22
C GLY A 95 19.35 5.21 -4.31
N TRP A 96 18.48 4.30 -3.86
CA TRP A 96 18.76 2.86 -3.83
C TRP A 96 19.17 2.29 -5.20
N GLU A 97 18.54 2.75 -6.28
CA GLU A 97 18.88 2.28 -7.63
C GLU A 97 20.32 2.64 -8.00
N THR A 98 20.78 3.84 -7.65
CA THR A 98 22.16 4.26 -7.94
C THR A 98 23.13 3.55 -7.01
N ALA A 99 22.86 3.54 -5.70
CA ALA A 99 23.72 2.94 -4.69
C ALA A 99 23.92 1.43 -4.90
N SER A 100 22.88 0.72 -5.36
CA SER A 100 22.92 -0.73 -5.62
C SER A 100 23.30 -1.10 -7.05
N LYS A 101 23.67 -0.13 -7.89
CA LYS A 101 23.98 -0.33 -9.33
C LYS A 101 22.83 -1.01 -10.10
N GLY A 102 21.59 -0.62 -9.78
CA GLY A 102 20.36 -1.08 -10.43
C GLY A 102 19.71 -2.31 -9.81
N LEU A 103 20.32 -2.91 -8.78
CA LEU A 103 19.79 -4.13 -8.14
C LEU A 103 18.50 -3.87 -7.36
N LEU A 104 18.45 -2.76 -6.62
CA LEU A 104 17.35 -2.37 -5.77
C LEU A 104 16.68 -1.10 -6.27
N ARG A 105 15.37 -1.01 -6.03
CA ARG A 105 14.58 0.21 -6.24
C ARG A 105 13.26 0.07 -5.51
N VAL A 106 12.63 1.19 -5.23
CA VAL A 106 11.19 1.23 -4.96
C VAL A 106 10.47 1.95 -6.11
N GLN A 107 9.18 1.69 -6.24
CA GLN A 107 8.31 2.17 -7.31
C GLN A 107 7.29 3.20 -6.80
N GLY A 108 7.46 3.66 -5.56
CA GLY A 108 6.59 4.60 -4.88
C GLY A 108 6.91 4.70 -3.40
N ILE A 109 6.17 5.55 -2.71
CA ILE A 109 6.31 5.79 -1.28
C ILE A 109 4.93 5.70 -0.62
N PHE A 110 4.91 5.03 0.52
CA PHE A 110 3.80 4.98 1.46
C PHE A 110 4.10 5.95 2.61
N ILE A 111 3.35 7.05 2.67
CA ILE A 111 3.45 8.07 3.72
C ILE A 111 2.54 7.65 4.87
N ASP A 112 3.14 7.18 5.95
CA ASP A 112 2.43 6.76 7.15
C ASP A 112 2.22 7.90 8.15
N GLU A 113 1.26 7.67 9.06
CA GLU A 113 0.80 8.66 10.04
C GLU A 113 0.41 9.97 9.35
N ALA A 114 -0.23 9.89 8.17
CA ALA A 114 -0.67 11.06 7.44
C ALA A 114 -1.79 11.78 8.23
N PRO A 115 -1.81 13.11 8.30
CA PRO A 115 -2.86 13.83 8.99
C PRO A 115 -4.19 13.71 8.23
N TRP A 116 -5.28 13.56 8.98
CA TRP A 116 -6.63 13.69 8.46
C TRP A 116 -7.10 15.15 8.43
N ASN A 117 -6.47 16.03 9.22
CA ASN A 117 -6.83 17.45 9.32
C ASN A 117 -6.59 18.18 7.98
N PRO A 118 -7.64 18.70 7.30
CA PRO A 118 -7.54 19.37 6.01
C PRO A 118 -6.53 20.51 5.92
N ASP A 119 -6.27 21.22 7.02
CA ASP A 119 -5.30 22.32 7.06
C ASP A 119 -3.87 21.85 6.78
N LEU A 120 -3.57 20.58 7.06
CA LEU A 120 -2.25 19.97 6.86
C LEU A 120 -2.09 19.32 5.48
N ARG A 121 -3.14 19.31 4.63
CA ARG A 121 -3.10 18.71 3.28
C ARG A 121 -1.95 19.25 2.43
N GLY A 122 -1.62 20.54 2.56
CA GLY A 122 -0.55 21.18 1.81
C GLY A 122 0.82 20.51 2.01
N HIS A 123 1.10 19.98 3.20
CA HIS A 123 2.32 19.23 3.49
C HIS A 123 2.36 17.91 2.70
N LEU A 124 1.24 17.20 2.64
CA LEU A 124 1.12 15.91 1.96
C LEU A 124 1.21 16.09 0.45
N ALA A 125 0.61 17.14 -0.10
CA ALA A 125 0.77 17.53 -1.49
C ALA A 125 2.24 17.86 -1.83
N ALA A 126 2.97 18.52 -0.92
CA ALA A 126 4.40 18.76 -1.09
C ALA A 126 5.23 17.46 -1.09
N TYR A 127 4.89 16.49 -0.24
CA TYR A 127 5.51 15.16 -0.27
C TYR A 127 5.19 14.41 -1.57
N ALA A 128 3.94 14.44 -2.04
CA ALA A 128 3.57 13.85 -3.34
C ALA A 128 4.35 14.48 -4.50
N HIS A 129 4.52 15.80 -4.50
CA HIS A 129 5.35 16.49 -5.49
C HIS A 129 6.81 16.04 -5.41
N CYS A 130 7.38 15.90 -4.21
CA CYS A 130 8.72 15.38 -3.99
C CYS A 130 8.87 13.95 -4.55
N ILE A 131 7.95 13.05 -4.20
CA ILE A 131 7.93 11.66 -4.69
C ILE A 131 7.87 11.61 -6.22
N ARG A 132 6.99 12.39 -6.84
CA ARG A 132 6.83 12.44 -8.31
C ARG A 132 8.02 13.04 -9.03
N SER A 133 8.77 13.91 -8.36
CA SER A 133 9.97 14.55 -8.90
C SER A 133 11.24 13.72 -8.64
N ALA A 134 11.17 12.77 -7.70
CA ALA A 134 12.26 11.86 -7.41
C ALA A 134 12.49 10.87 -8.56
N ARG A 135 13.72 10.35 -8.67
CA ARG A 135 14.12 9.36 -9.69
C ARG A 135 13.59 7.95 -9.38
N LEU A 136 12.37 7.85 -8.89
CA LEU A 136 11.71 6.57 -8.62
C LEU A 136 11.13 6.01 -9.92
N ARG A 137 11.23 4.69 -10.09
CA ARG A 137 10.68 4.03 -11.27
C ARG A 137 9.17 3.94 -11.19
N ARG A 138 8.53 3.87 -12.36
CA ARG A 138 7.09 3.63 -12.47
C ARG A 138 6.72 2.27 -11.86
N ALA A 139 5.65 2.24 -11.07
CA ALA A 139 5.01 0.99 -10.66
C ALA A 139 4.52 0.21 -11.87
N VAL A 140 4.61 -1.12 -11.81
CA VAL A 140 3.94 -1.94 -12.81
C VAL A 140 2.47 -1.89 -12.45
N THR A 141 1.72 -1.07 -13.17
CA THR A 141 0.26 -1.19 -13.22
C THR A 141 -0.03 -1.95 -14.49
N ALA A 142 -0.62 -3.14 -14.37
CA ALA A 142 -1.16 -3.84 -15.53
C ALA A 142 -2.05 -2.85 -16.31
N THR A 143 -1.77 -2.72 -17.60
CA THR A 143 -2.69 -2.11 -18.56
C THR A 143 -4.07 -2.72 -18.34
N ALA A 144 -5.06 -1.89 -18.00
CA ALA A 144 -6.45 -2.30 -18.00
C ALA A 144 -6.75 -3.01 -19.34
N PRO A 145 -7.53 -4.11 -19.35
CA PRO A 145 -7.96 -4.72 -20.61
C PRO A 145 -8.71 -3.66 -21.44
N PRO A 146 -8.50 -3.62 -22.78
CA PRO A 146 -8.97 -2.53 -23.62
C PRO A 146 -10.45 -2.71 -23.98
N THR A 147 -11.36 -2.75 -23.00
CA THR A 147 -12.81 -2.74 -23.25
C THR A 147 -13.60 -2.23 -22.04
N LEU A 148 -13.63 -0.92 -21.84
CA LEU A 148 -14.84 -0.10 -21.65
C LEU A 148 -14.40 1.36 -21.57
N GLU A 149 -15.21 2.24 -22.14
CA GLU A 149 -14.92 3.64 -22.45
C GLU A 149 -14.32 4.46 -21.28
N ALA A 150 -13.35 5.31 -21.64
CA ALA A 150 -12.78 6.40 -20.82
C ALA A 150 -12.04 6.02 -19.52
N ALA A 151 -11.25 4.95 -19.51
CA ALA A 151 -10.22 4.75 -18.48
C ALA A 151 -9.05 5.74 -18.71
N ALA A 152 -8.76 6.56 -17.69
CA ALA A 152 -7.66 7.52 -17.67
C ALA A 152 -6.35 6.97 -18.28
N PRO A 153 -5.54 7.80 -18.96
CA PRO A 153 -4.31 7.34 -19.60
C PRO A 153 -3.40 6.60 -18.59
N PRO A 154 -2.65 5.57 -19.03
CA PRO A 154 -1.76 4.81 -18.15
C PRO A 154 -0.82 5.77 -17.41
N ARG A 155 -0.92 5.78 -16.08
CA ARG A 155 -0.33 6.83 -15.23
C ARG A 155 1.21 6.82 -15.33
N LYS A 156 1.79 8.02 -15.49
CA LYS A 156 3.23 8.25 -15.67
C LYS A 156 3.85 8.68 -14.32
N GLY A 157 4.34 7.75 -13.50
CA GLY A 157 5.13 8.11 -12.31
C GLY A 157 5.20 7.05 -11.21
N PRO A 158 5.97 7.32 -10.15
CA PRO A 158 5.98 6.52 -8.93
C PRO A 158 4.66 6.64 -8.16
N LEU A 159 4.29 5.59 -7.40
CA LEU A 159 3.08 5.59 -6.57
C LEU A 159 3.24 6.54 -5.38
N VAL A 160 2.18 7.28 -5.09
CA VAL A 160 2.01 8.03 -3.85
C VAL A 160 0.87 7.39 -3.06
N ILE A 161 1.16 6.87 -1.87
CA ILE A 161 0.14 6.26 -0.99
C ILE A 161 0.13 7.02 0.33
N TYR A 162 -1.05 7.44 0.79
CA TYR A 162 -1.20 8.04 2.12
C TYR A 162 -1.86 7.07 3.08
N ASN A 163 -1.38 7.01 4.31
CA ASN A 163 -2.04 6.31 5.39
C ASN A 163 -2.39 7.24 6.55
N PRO A 164 -3.60 7.82 6.52
CA PRO A 164 -4.20 8.46 7.68
C PRO A 164 -4.96 7.46 8.59
N GLY A 165 -5.17 6.22 8.15
CA GLY A 165 -5.97 5.21 8.86
C GLY A 165 -7.46 5.52 8.99
N THR A 166 -7.94 6.62 8.38
CA THR A 166 -9.30 7.13 8.51
C THR A 166 -9.74 7.89 7.26
N VAL A 167 -11.04 8.15 7.13
CA VAL A 167 -11.58 8.91 6.01
C VAL A 167 -11.07 10.35 6.05
N VAL A 168 -10.73 10.88 4.87
CA VAL A 168 -10.15 12.21 4.70
C VAL A 168 -10.89 12.99 3.62
N ALA A 169 -10.72 14.31 3.65
CA ALA A 169 -11.31 15.19 2.64
C ALA A 169 -10.87 14.77 1.22
N ARG A 170 -11.79 14.95 0.26
CA ARG A 170 -11.63 14.62 -1.17
C ARG A 170 -10.26 14.98 -1.74
N GLY A 171 -9.73 16.14 -1.37
CA GLY A 171 -8.44 16.63 -1.87
C GLY A 171 -7.26 15.68 -1.62
N TYR A 172 -7.23 14.98 -0.48
CA TYR A 172 -6.19 13.98 -0.20
C TYR A 172 -6.25 12.82 -1.18
N VAL A 173 -7.47 12.35 -1.46
CA VAL A 173 -7.72 11.26 -2.39
C VAL A 173 -7.39 11.67 -3.82
N GLU A 174 -7.51 12.95 -4.18
CA GLU A 174 -7.09 13.47 -5.48
C GLU A 174 -5.56 13.56 -5.61
N ASP A 175 -4.86 13.93 -4.53
CA ASP A 175 -3.41 14.14 -4.53
C ASP A 175 -2.58 12.85 -4.57
N ALA A 176 -3.06 11.77 -3.94
CA ALA A 176 -2.39 10.46 -3.90
C ALA A 176 -2.90 9.49 -4.97
N ASP A 177 -2.20 8.38 -5.22
CA ASP A 177 -2.70 7.27 -6.03
C ASP A 177 -3.65 6.38 -5.24
N LEU A 178 -3.31 6.12 -3.98
CA LEU A 178 -4.11 5.37 -3.01
C LEU A 178 -4.13 6.07 -1.64
N VAL A 179 -5.22 5.92 -0.90
CA VAL A 179 -5.35 6.42 0.48
C VAL A 179 -5.95 5.32 1.34
N VAL A 180 -5.28 4.97 2.44
CA VAL A 180 -5.83 4.08 3.47
C VAL A 180 -6.85 4.86 4.27
N VAL A 181 -8.12 4.66 3.94
CA VAL A 181 -9.26 5.37 4.55
C VAL A 181 -9.84 4.62 5.76
N PHE A 182 -9.34 3.42 6.01
CA PHE A 182 -9.71 2.59 7.14
C PHE A 182 -8.51 1.73 7.51
N GLU A 183 -8.01 1.91 8.73
CA GLU A 183 -7.05 1.02 9.36
C GLU A 183 -7.49 0.73 10.79
N GLN A 184 -8.33 -0.30 10.96
CA GLN A 184 -8.96 -0.62 12.23
C GLN A 184 -9.34 -2.11 12.32
N SER A 185 -9.84 -2.51 13.50
CA SER A 185 -10.32 -3.87 13.74
C SER A 185 -11.53 -4.24 12.87
N ALA A 186 -11.70 -5.53 12.57
CA ALA A 186 -12.84 -6.06 11.82
C ALA A 186 -14.21 -5.67 12.42
N VAL A 187 -14.30 -5.53 13.75
CA VAL A 187 -15.52 -5.07 14.43
C VAL A 187 -15.92 -3.66 13.96
N GLN A 188 -14.95 -2.76 13.80
CA GLN A 188 -15.20 -1.38 13.36
C GLN A 188 -15.62 -1.26 11.89
N VAL A 189 -15.43 -2.32 11.09
CA VAL A 189 -15.97 -2.36 9.73
C VAL A 189 -17.49 -2.30 9.78
N ALA A 190 -18.11 -3.20 10.55
CA ALA A 190 -19.56 -3.26 10.70
C ALA A 190 -20.12 -2.13 11.56
N GLU A 191 -19.47 -1.78 12.68
CA GLU A 191 -20.03 -0.79 13.61
C GLU A 191 -19.95 0.65 13.10
N TRP A 192 -18.88 0.99 12.38
CA TRP A 192 -18.63 2.38 12.00
C TRP A 192 -18.47 2.57 10.49
N PHE A 193 -17.56 1.83 9.85
CA PHE A 193 -17.14 2.15 8.50
C PHE A 193 -18.27 2.02 7.47
N LEU A 194 -19.03 0.92 7.52
CA LEU A 194 -20.13 0.68 6.57
C LEU A 194 -21.28 1.70 6.72
N HIS A 195 -21.49 2.23 7.92
CA HIS A 195 -22.61 3.15 8.21
C HIS A 195 -22.24 4.63 8.12
N HIS A 196 -20.97 4.98 8.41
CA HIS A 196 -20.51 6.36 8.49
C HIS A 196 -19.40 6.63 7.48
N GLY A 197 -18.25 5.95 7.59
CA GLY A 197 -17.06 6.25 6.78
C GLY A 197 -17.30 6.15 5.27
N VAL A 198 -18.01 5.12 4.81
CA VAL A 198 -18.31 4.91 3.38
C VAL A 198 -19.17 6.04 2.78
N ALA A 199 -20.03 6.66 3.58
CA ALA A 199 -20.91 7.73 3.12
C ALA A 199 -20.14 9.04 2.82
N GLU A 200 -19.00 9.24 3.50
CA GLU A 200 -18.11 10.39 3.30
C GLU A 200 -17.23 10.27 2.06
N ILE A 201 -17.10 9.07 1.49
CA ILE A 201 -16.27 8.81 0.31
C ILE A 201 -17.13 8.80 -0.96
N PRO A 202 -16.95 9.76 -1.89
CA PRO A 202 -17.66 9.75 -3.16
C PRO A 202 -17.42 8.43 -3.93
N ALA A 203 -18.49 7.83 -4.46
CA ALA A 203 -18.40 6.55 -5.16
C ALA A 203 -17.38 6.55 -6.32
N SER A 204 -17.21 7.70 -7.00
CA SER A 204 -16.22 7.88 -8.08
C SER A 204 -14.77 7.82 -7.61
N LEU A 205 -14.50 7.98 -6.31
CA LEU A 205 -13.16 7.98 -5.72
C LEU A 205 -12.82 6.71 -4.94
N ARG A 206 -13.80 5.84 -4.67
CA ARG A 206 -13.60 4.60 -3.89
C ARG A 206 -12.51 3.68 -4.46
N HIS A 207 -12.31 3.68 -5.77
CA HIS A 207 -11.24 2.94 -6.44
C HIS A 207 -9.82 3.40 -6.06
N LYS A 208 -9.67 4.52 -5.34
CA LYS A 208 -8.40 5.00 -4.76
C LYS A 208 -8.30 4.76 -3.26
N CYS A 209 -9.36 4.25 -2.64
CA CYS A 209 -9.45 4.04 -1.21
C CYS A 209 -9.03 2.61 -0.86
N VAL A 210 -8.33 2.47 0.26
CA VAL A 210 -7.77 1.22 0.75
C VAL A 210 -8.29 0.95 2.16
N ALA A 211 -8.64 -0.31 2.43
CA ALA A 211 -9.01 -0.78 3.77
C ALA A 211 -7.97 -1.78 4.28
N ILE A 212 -7.33 -1.46 5.40
CA ILE A 212 -6.46 -2.37 6.15
C ILE A 212 -7.25 -2.82 7.37
N VAL A 213 -7.60 -4.10 7.44
CA VAL A 213 -8.48 -4.64 8.48
C VAL A 213 -7.73 -5.65 9.32
N HIS A 214 -7.59 -5.39 10.61
CA HIS A 214 -6.91 -6.28 11.56
C HIS A 214 -7.89 -6.92 12.54
N SER A 215 -7.40 -7.76 13.46
CA SER A 215 -8.22 -8.47 14.44
C SER A 215 -9.41 -9.24 13.84
N VAL A 216 -9.23 -9.81 12.65
CA VAL A 216 -10.29 -10.55 11.95
C VAL A 216 -10.46 -11.93 12.60
N SER A 217 -11.66 -12.23 13.07
CA SER A 217 -12.03 -13.53 13.64
C SER A 217 -12.71 -14.43 12.61
N GLY A 218 -12.83 -15.72 12.90
CA GLY A 218 -13.50 -16.69 12.02
C GLY A 218 -12.62 -17.26 10.90
N GLY A 219 -11.30 -17.12 11.01
CA GLY A 219 -10.32 -17.68 10.06
C GLY A 219 -10.55 -17.20 8.62
N ALA A 220 -10.35 -18.11 7.67
CA ALA A 220 -10.55 -17.87 6.23
C ALA A 220 -11.94 -17.29 5.90
N GLY A 221 -13.00 -17.81 6.52
CA GLY A 221 -14.37 -17.33 6.27
C GLY A 221 -14.58 -15.88 6.68
N GLY A 222 -14.01 -15.46 7.81
CA GLY A 222 -14.03 -14.06 8.25
C GLY A 222 -13.28 -13.13 7.29
N ALA A 223 -12.10 -13.55 6.84
CA ALA A 223 -11.31 -12.79 5.88
C ALA A 223 -12.03 -12.62 4.54
N VAL A 224 -12.63 -13.69 4.02
CA VAL A 224 -13.43 -13.67 2.78
C VAL A 224 -14.62 -12.72 2.92
N GLY A 225 -15.33 -12.72 4.06
CA GLY A 225 -16.45 -11.80 4.29
C GLY A 225 -16.04 -10.33 4.21
N ILE A 226 -14.88 -9.96 4.75
CA ILE A 226 -14.33 -8.60 4.61
C ILE A 226 -13.98 -8.29 3.15
N LEU A 227 -13.38 -9.25 2.42
CA LEU A 227 -13.02 -9.06 1.02
C LEU A 227 -14.25 -8.85 0.12
N GLU A 228 -15.33 -9.58 0.37
CA GLU A 228 -16.60 -9.37 -0.33
C GLU A 228 -17.17 -7.98 -0.08
N GLN A 229 -17.07 -7.46 1.14
CA GLN A 229 -17.49 -6.10 1.47
C GLN A 229 -16.65 -5.05 0.72
N VAL A 230 -15.33 -5.19 0.71
CA VAL A 230 -14.41 -4.32 -0.04
C VAL A 230 -14.76 -4.33 -1.53
N ARG A 231 -15.02 -5.51 -2.12
CA ARG A 231 -15.44 -5.66 -3.52
C ARG A 231 -16.78 -5.00 -3.79
N HIS A 232 -17.76 -5.19 -2.90
CA HIS A 232 -19.08 -4.57 -3.01
C HIS A 232 -19.00 -3.04 -2.99
N LEU A 233 -18.15 -2.50 -2.12
CA LEU A 233 -17.88 -1.07 -2.01
C LEU A 233 -17.04 -0.50 -3.16
N ARG A 234 -16.40 -1.37 -3.96
CA ARG A 234 -15.46 -1.01 -5.03
C ARG A 234 -14.25 -0.21 -4.52
N LEU A 235 -13.73 -0.60 -3.36
CA LEU A 235 -12.48 -0.04 -2.86
C LEU A 235 -11.31 -0.48 -3.76
N GLY A 236 -10.29 0.37 -3.85
CA GLY A 236 -9.11 0.15 -4.70
C GLY A 236 -8.10 -0.84 -4.16
N GLY A 237 -8.06 -1.04 -2.85
CA GLY A 237 -7.15 -1.99 -2.24
C GLY A 237 -7.57 -2.48 -0.86
N VAL A 238 -6.93 -3.57 -0.43
CA VAL A 238 -7.25 -4.26 0.81
C VAL A 238 -6.05 -4.96 1.42
N TYR A 239 -6.02 -5.02 2.74
CA TYR A 239 -5.25 -5.98 3.52
C TYR A 239 -6.12 -6.51 4.65
N VAL A 240 -6.02 -7.81 4.96
CA VAL A 240 -6.79 -8.43 6.05
C VAL A 240 -5.85 -9.31 6.87
N THR A 241 -5.90 -9.18 8.20
CA THR A 241 -5.14 -10.03 9.11
C THR A 241 -5.92 -10.35 10.39
N HIS A 242 -5.67 -11.55 10.92
CA HIS A 242 -6.17 -12.00 12.22
C HIS A 242 -5.42 -11.34 13.40
N GLN A 243 -4.20 -10.81 13.16
CA GLN A 243 -3.36 -10.22 14.19
C GLN A 243 -4.07 -9.08 14.93
N LEU A 244 -4.08 -9.15 16.26
CA LEU A 244 -4.76 -8.18 17.11
C LEU A 244 -4.02 -6.82 17.09
N GLY A 245 -4.76 -5.73 16.88
CA GLY A 245 -4.23 -4.38 16.96
C GLY A 245 -3.25 -3.97 15.84
N GLY A 246 -3.14 -4.74 14.76
CA GLY A 246 -2.28 -4.39 13.61
C GLY A 246 -0.83 -4.85 13.73
N GLY A 247 -0.59 -6.10 14.16
CA GLY A 247 0.76 -6.63 14.41
C GLY A 247 1.73 -6.70 13.22
N TYR A 248 1.23 -6.75 11.98
CA TYR A 248 1.95 -6.82 10.69
C TYR A 248 3.30 -7.58 10.64
N ASN A 249 3.54 -8.52 11.55
CA ASN A 249 4.84 -9.15 11.80
C ASN A 249 4.85 -10.65 11.51
N GLU A 250 3.73 -11.17 11.02
CA GLU A 250 3.56 -12.51 10.48
C GLU A 250 2.54 -12.48 9.32
N TRP A 251 2.50 -13.56 8.53
CA TRP A 251 1.51 -13.70 7.47
C TRP A 251 0.11 -13.93 8.05
N PRO A 252 -0.95 -13.39 7.44
CA PRO A 252 -2.31 -13.75 7.80
C PRO A 252 -2.51 -15.27 7.67
N GLU A 253 -3.20 -15.90 8.63
CA GLU A 253 -3.60 -17.31 8.50
C GLU A 253 -4.40 -17.57 7.21
N ALA A 254 -5.19 -16.58 6.78
CA ALA A 254 -5.99 -16.61 5.56
C ALA A 254 -5.26 -15.98 4.34
N TRP A 255 -3.93 -16.08 4.27
CA TRP A 255 -3.14 -15.44 3.21
C TRP A 255 -3.53 -15.91 1.81
N ASP A 256 -3.74 -17.22 1.64
CA ASP A 256 -4.09 -17.79 0.34
C ASP A 256 -5.48 -17.31 -0.11
N GLU A 257 -6.45 -17.19 0.81
CA GLU A 257 -7.74 -16.61 0.52
C GLU A 257 -7.64 -15.11 0.23
N LEU A 258 -6.81 -14.36 0.95
CA LEU A 258 -6.58 -12.94 0.66
C LEU A 258 -5.98 -12.75 -0.74
N ALA A 259 -5.01 -13.57 -1.11
CA ALA A 259 -4.36 -13.53 -2.41
C ALA A 259 -5.26 -14.03 -3.55
N GLY A 260 -6.15 -15.00 -3.28
CA GLY A 260 -7.00 -15.65 -4.26
C GLY A 260 -8.43 -15.10 -4.37
N ALA A 261 -9.03 -14.56 -3.31
CA ALA A 261 -10.42 -14.07 -3.30
C ALA A 261 -10.58 -12.67 -3.93
N VAL A 262 -9.45 -12.04 -4.25
CA VAL A 262 -9.35 -10.92 -5.18
C VAL A 262 -9.27 -11.39 -6.64
N VAL A 263 -9.65 -12.63 -6.97
CA VAL A 263 -9.85 -13.06 -8.37
C VAL A 263 -11.33 -12.96 -8.77
#